data_AF-A0A7U6J539-F1
#
_entry.id   AF-A0A7U6J539-F1
#
_cell.length_a   1.000
_cell.length_b   1.000
_cell.length_c   1.000
_cell.angle_alpha   90.00
_cell.angle_beta   90.00
_cell.angle_gamma   90.00
#
_symmetry.space_group_name_H-M   'P 1'
#
loop_
_entity.id
_entity.type
_entity.pdbx_description
1 polymer ?
#
loop_
_entity_poly.entity_id
_entity_poly.type
_entity_poly.pdbx_seq_one_letter_code
_entity_poly.pdbx_strand_id
1 'polypeptide(L)'
;MCDAVTVNIHQPLRLMPVVFISFKHDDEILSVRQLTLNVNDPNGSEHRSARNTITELLNQDDAHLIRIITSRKQAAFFSDANKAIVWMSEHFFKKN
;
A
#
# COMPACT_ATOMS: atom_id res chain seq x y z
N MET A 1 37.37 25.44 -19.17
CA MET A 1 36.35 24.50 -19.68
C MET A 1 35.57 24.03 -18.46
N CYS A 2 34.28 24.33 -18.38
CA CYS A 2 33.44 23.84 -17.28
C CYS A 2 32.72 22.59 -17.78
N ASP A 3 33.04 21.44 -17.21
CA ASP A 3 32.29 20.21 -17.44
C ASP A 3 30.89 20.35 -16.85
N ALA A 4 29.88 20.07 -17.67
CA ALA A 4 28.50 20.07 -17.23
C ALA A 4 28.28 18.86 -16.32
N VAL A 5 28.08 19.11 -15.02
CA VAL A 5 27.56 18.12 -14.09
C VAL A 5 26.09 17.89 -14.43
N THR A 6 25.79 16.78 -15.09
CA THR A 6 24.42 16.35 -15.33
C THR A 6 23.78 15.98 -14.00
N VAL A 7 23.04 16.92 -13.40
CA VAL A 7 22.13 16.60 -12.31
C VAL A 7 21.00 15.77 -12.90
N ASN A 8 21.05 14.46 -12.69
CA ASN A 8 19.90 13.59 -12.94
C ASN A 8 18.80 14.03 -11.98
N ILE A 9 17.88 14.87 -12.47
CA ILE A 9 16.64 15.21 -11.77
C ILE A 9 15.91 13.89 -11.56
N HIS A 10 15.98 13.39 -10.33
CA HIS A 10 15.24 12.22 -9.88
C HIS A 10 13.77 12.42 -10.27
N GLN A 11 13.20 11.42 -10.92
CA GLN A 11 11.78 11.39 -11.26
C GLN A 11 10.96 11.81 -10.04
N PRO A 12 9.89 12.61 -10.20
CA PRO A 12 9.11 13.07 -9.07
C PRO A 12 8.61 11.87 -8.26
N LEU A 13 9.03 11.80 -6.99
CA LEU A 13 8.51 10.86 -5.99
C LEU A 13 6.99 10.98 -5.99
N ARG A 14 6.30 9.92 -6.41
CA ARG A 14 4.85 9.85 -6.38
C ARG A 14 4.44 9.12 -5.10
N LEU A 15 4.38 9.88 -4.02
CA LEU A 15 3.90 9.39 -2.74
C LEU A 15 2.37 9.32 -2.74
N MET A 16 1.83 8.21 -2.26
CA MET A 16 0.40 7.97 -2.19
C MET A 16 0.01 7.50 -0.79
N PRO A 17 -0.86 8.22 -0.06
CA PRO A 17 -1.37 7.72 1.21
C PRO A 17 -2.38 6.59 0.97
N VAL A 18 -2.25 5.55 1.79
CA VAL A 18 -3.10 4.36 1.85
C VAL A 18 -3.49 4.12 3.31
N VAL A 19 -4.78 3.89 3.54
CA VAL A 19 -5.34 3.56 4.84
C VAL A 19 -5.84 2.12 4.79
N PHE A 20 -5.42 1.34 5.76
CA PHE A 20 -5.80 -0.05 5.99
C PHE A 20 -6.67 -0.11 7.24
N ILE A 21 -7.83 -0.73 7.14
CA ILE A 21 -8.79 -0.85 8.24
C ILE A 21 -9.11 -2.34 8.40
N SER A 22 -8.77 -2.96 9.53
CA SER A 22 -9.20 -4.31 9.85
C SER A 22 -10.57 -4.29 10.54
N PHE A 23 -11.39 -5.29 10.26
CA PHE A 23 -12.74 -5.45 10.79
C PHE A 23 -12.91 -6.80 11.48
N LYS A 24 -13.67 -6.79 12.58
CA LYS A 24 -14.26 -7.97 13.21
C LYS A 24 -15.50 -8.46 12.46
N HIS A 25 -15.93 -9.68 12.74
CA HIS A 25 -17.08 -10.32 12.09
C HIS A 25 -18.43 -9.60 12.30
N ASP A 26 -18.55 -8.76 13.32
CA ASP A 26 -19.71 -7.92 13.62
C ASP A 26 -19.62 -6.53 12.97
N ASP A 27 -18.75 -6.38 11.98
CA ASP A 27 -18.41 -5.13 11.27
C ASP A 27 -17.80 -4.04 12.17
N GLU A 28 -17.39 -4.37 13.40
CA GLU A 28 -16.65 -3.45 14.26
C GLU A 28 -15.24 -3.23 13.70
N ILE A 29 -14.78 -1.98 13.69
CA ILE A 29 -13.39 -1.66 13.33
C ILE A 29 -12.47 -2.20 14.43
N LEU A 30 -11.59 -3.11 14.05
CA LEU A 30 -10.60 -3.69 14.95
C LEU A 30 -9.35 -2.80 15.05
N SER A 31 -8.83 -2.36 13.91
CA SER A 31 -7.69 -1.44 13.89
C SER A 31 -7.58 -0.66 12.59
N VAL A 32 -6.87 0.47 12.65
CA VAL A 32 -6.59 1.34 11.50
C VAL A 32 -5.09 1.59 11.42
N ARG A 33 -4.50 1.42 10.23
CA ARG A 33 -3.11 1.78 9.93
C ARG A 33 -3.04 2.61 8.67
N GLN A 34 -2.16 3.60 8.67
CA GLN A 34 -1.93 4.46 7.50
C GLN A 34 -0.47 4.36 7.07
N LEU A 35 -0.24 4.18 5.77
CA LEU A 35 1.07 4.25 5.15
C LEU A 35 1.07 5.30 4.04
N THR A 36 2.23 5.89 3.79
CA THR A 36 2.48 6.70 2.59
C THR A 36 3.43 5.92 1.71
N LEU A 37 2.93 5.36 0.62
CA LEU A 37 3.69 4.46 -0.25
C LEU A 37 4.29 5.24 -1.43
N ASN A 38 5.55 4.98 -1.75
CA ASN A 38 6.13 5.39 -3.03
C ASN A 38 5.68 4.41 -4.14
N VAL A 39 4.79 4.88 -5.02
CA VAL A 39 4.20 4.03 -6.08
C VAL A 39 5.17 3.72 -7.24
N ASN A 40 6.29 4.43 -7.31
CA ASN A 40 7.35 4.20 -8.27
C ASN A 40 8.59 3.56 -7.59
N ASP A 41 8.41 2.85 -6.47
CA ASP A 41 9.51 2.23 -5.75
C ASP A 41 10.20 1.14 -6.60
N PRO A 42 11.44 1.37 -7.08
CA PRO A 42 12.13 0.42 -7.94
C PRO A 42 12.56 -0.86 -7.20
N ASN A 43 12.62 -0.84 -5.88
CA ASN A 43 13.14 -1.94 -5.05
C ASN A 43 12.03 -2.83 -4.45
N GLY A 44 10.76 -2.47 -4.69
CA GLY A 44 9.59 -3.16 -4.13
C GLY A 44 9.52 -3.20 -2.60
N SER A 45 10.29 -2.36 -1.91
CA SER A 45 10.22 -2.14 -0.45
C SER A 45 8.83 -1.68 0.03
N GLU A 46 8.16 -0.82 -0.72
CA GLU A 46 6.81 -0.34 -0.41
C GLU A 46 5.77 -1.44 -0.60
N HIS A 47 5.95 -2.28 -1.62
CA HIS A 47 5.14 -3.47 -1.85
C HIS A 47 5.29 -4.47 -0.69
N ARG A 48 6.53 -4.70 -0.21
CA ARG A 48 6.77 -5.51 1.00
C ARG A 48 6.15 -4.89 2.26
N SER A 49 6.25 -3.57 2.43
CA SER A 49 5.70 -2.86 3.60
C SER A 49 4.16 -2.92 3.64
N ALA A 50 3.52 -2.74 2.49
CA ALA A 50 2.08 -2.93 2.34
C ALA A 50 1.67 -4.39 2.65
N ARG A 51 2.41 -5.38 2.12
CA ARG A 51 2.17 -6.80 2.39
C ARG A 51 2.25 -7.12 3.87
N ASN A 52 3.32 -6.71 4.54
CA ASN A 52 3.50 -6.97 5.96
C ASN A 52 2.38 -6.33 6.78
N THR A 53 2.01 -5.09 6.46
CA THR A 53 0.91 -4.39 7.15
C THR A 53 -0.41 -5.12 6.97
N ILE A 54 -0.75 -5.54 5.75
CA ILE A 54 -1.99 -6.29 5.48
C ILE A 54 -1.98 -7.64 6.21
N THR A 55 -0.88 -8.38 6.16
CA THR A 55 -0.75 -9.67 6.84
C THR A 55 -0.85 -9.52 8.35
N GLU A 56 -0.19 -8.53 8.95
CA GLU A 56 -0.31 -8.24 10.38
C GLU A 56 -1.75 -7.91 10.78
N LEU A 57 -2.46 -7.14 9.96
CA LEU A 57 -3.84 -6.76 10.22
C LEU A 57 -4.82 -7.93 10.08
N LEU A 58 -4.62 -8.81 9.09
CA LEU A 58 -5.47 -9.98 8.87
C LEU A 58 -5.17 -11.14 9.84
N ASN A 59 -4.00 -11.17 10.46
CA ASN A 59 -3.62 -12.19 11.45
C ASN A 59 -4.00 -11.81 12.89
N GLN A 60 -4.72 -10.70 13.11
CA GLN A 60 -5.28 -10.40 14.43
C GLN A 60 -6.39 -11.41 14.75
N ASP A 61 -6.50 -11.87 16.00
CA ASP A 61 -7.37 -13.01 16.39
C ASP A 61 -8.84 -12.87 15.93
N ASP A 62 -9.36 -11.64 15.83
CA ASP A 62 -10.73 -11.37 15.41
C ASP A 62 -10.85 -10.76 14.00
N ALA A 63 -9.74 -10.60 13.26
CA ALA A 63 -9.79 -9.99 11.94
C ALA A 63 -10.32 -10.97 10.89
N HIS A 64 -11.38 -10.56 10.18
CA HIS A 64 -11.96 -11.35 9.08
C HIS A 64 -11.87 -10.63 7.72
N LEU A 65 -11.66 -9.31 7.76
CA LEU A 65 -11.67 -8.46 6.57
C LEU A 65 -10.73 -7.28 6.77
N ILE A 66 -10.11 -6.84 5.67
CA ILE A 66 -9.39 -5.57 5.58
C ILE A 66 -10.02 -4.71 4.48
N ARG A 67 -10.27 -3.44 4.79
CA ARG A 67 -10.58 -2.41 3.80
C ARG A 67 -9.33 -1.60 3.53
N ILE A 68 -9.02 -1.44 2.25
CA ILE A 68 -7.90 -0.62 1.78
C ILE A 68 -8.50 0.61 1.11
N ILE A 69 -8.17 1.80 1.59
CA ILE A 69 -8.61 3.08 1.05
C ILE A 69 -7.40 3.85 0.55
N THR A 70 -7.47 4.42 -0.64
CA THR A 70 -6.40 5.25 -1.18
C THR A 70 -6.86 6.67 -1.46
N SER A 71 -5.90 7.60 -1.55
CA SER A 71 -6.15 9.01 -1.94
C SER A 71 -6.88 9.18 -3.28
N ARG A 72 -6.89 8.15 -4.13
CA ARG A 72 -7.65 8.15 -5.40
C ARG A 72 -9.14 7.83 -5.22
N LYS A 73 -9.65 7.86 -3.98
CA LYS A 73 -11.01 7.45 -3.60
C LYS A 73 -11.34 5.99 -3.97
N GLN A 74 -10.33 5.15 -4.19
CA GLN A 74 -10.52 3.72 -4.42
C GLN A 74 -10.55 3.03 -3.06
N ALA A 75 -11.59 2.23 -2.84
CA ALA A 75 -11.72 1.39 -1.68
C ALA A 75 -12.03 -0.05 -2.11
N ALA A 76 -11.37 -1.02 -1.51
CA ALA A 76 -11.63 -2.43 -1.76
C ALA A 76 -11.50 -3.23 -0.45
N PHE A 77 -12.26 -4.32 -0.37
CA PHE A 77 -12.32 -5.20 0.79
C PHE A 77 -11.72 -6.56 0.45
N PHE A 78 -10.96 -7.13 1.38
CA PHE A 78 -10.28 -8.41 1.19
C PHE A 78 -10.29 -9.22 2.49
N SER A 79 -10.48 -10.53 2.38
CA SER A 79 -10.25 -11.50 3.47
C SER A 79 -8.93 -12.26 3.30
N ASP A 80 -8.18 -11.97 2.24
CA ASP A 80 -6.94 -12.66 1.89
C ASP A 80 -5.84 -11.63 1.55
N ALA A 81 -4.68 -11.79 2.18
CA ALA A 81 -3.56 -10.87 2.02
C ALA A 81 -2.97 -10.87 0.60
N ASN A 82 -2.93 -12.03 -0.08
CA ASN A 82 -2.39 -12.11 -1.44
C ASN A 82 -3.32 -11.42 -2.45
N LYS A 83 -4.63 -11.60 -2.33
CA LYS A 83 -5.63 -10.91 -3.18
C LYS A 83 -5.55 -9.39 -3.00
N ALA A 84 -5.46 -8.93 -1.75
CA ALA A 84 -5.25 -7.52 -1.45
C ALA A 84 -4.00 -6.96 -2.13
N ILE A 85 -2.89 -7.69 -2.07
CA ILE A 85 -1.61 -7.27 -2.63
C ILE A 85 -1.58 -7.28 -4.15
N VAL A 86 -2.21 -8.27 -4.80
CA VAL A 86 -2.39 -8.28 -6.25
C VAL A 86 -3.19 -7.06 -6.69
N TRP A 87 -4.32 -6.78 -6.02
CA TRP A 87 -5.12 -5.59 -6.33
C TRP A 87 -4.33 -4.30 -6.15
N MET A 88 -3.59 -4.15 -5.04
CA MET A 88 -2.73 -2.99 -4.80
C MET A 88 -1.65 -2.84 -5.89
N SER A 89 -1.09 -3.95 -6.37
CA SER A 89 -0.10 -3.95 -7.44
C SER A 89 -0.69 -3.51 -8.77
N GLU A 90 -1.89 -3.97 -9.12
CA GLU A 90 -2.55 -3.55 -10.37
C GLU A 90 -2.95 -2.07 -10.36
N HIS A 91 -3.30 -1.52 -9.19
CA HIS A 91 -3.87 -0.18 -9.08
C HIS A 91 -2.84 0.90 -8.70
N PHE A 92 -1.74 0.52 -8.04
CA PHE A 92 -0.79 1.47 -7.45
C PHE A 92 0.63 1.29 -7.95
N PHE A 93 1.21 0.11 -7.79
CA PHE A 93 2.59 -0.13 -8.19
C PHE A 93 2.64 -0.28 -9.70
N LYS A 94 3.33 0.62 -10.41
CA LYS A 94 3.49 0.43 -11.87
C LYS A 94 4.14 -0.93 -12.10
N LYS A 95 3.55 -1.75 -12.99
CA LYS A 95 4.26 -2.89 -13.56
C LYS A 95 5.54 -2.33 -14.19
N ASN A 96 6.69 -2.61 -13.58
CA ASN A 96 7.94 -2.55 -14.33
C ASN A 96 7.93 -3.69 -15.35
#